data_AF-A0A3L7W4V6-F1
#
_entry.id   AF-A0A3L7W4V6-F1
#
_cell.length_a   1.000
_cell.length_b   1.000
_cell.length_c   1.000
_cell.angle_alpha   90.00
_cell.angle_beta   90.00
_cell.angle_gamma   90.00
#
_symmetry.space_group_name_H-M   'P 1'
#
loop_
_entity.id
_entity.type
_entity.pdbx_description
1 polymer ?
#
loop_
_entity_poly.entity_id
_entity_poly.type
_entity_poly.pdbx_seq_one_letter_code
_entity_poly.pdbx_strand_id
1 'polypeptide(L)'
;MGLRSALGKARKKRSTAAPKKVAATKKGAPTRAQSTRSDALTRSLVVAAETAGSERLLAVDQAADRLNRFLREHRAILISISPIILAGTKKDPQLILERDGSFRVRSTSGRGKSILERVRPAELVELWVIADLYERIEAALRGAAGLATRPTGAVVAGIGVAGDRGAKV
;
A
#
# COMPACT_ATOMS: atom_id res chain seq x y z
N MET A 1 8.74 -66.54 29.41
CA MET A 1 7.85 -66.83 30.57
C MET A 1 8.72 -67.02 31.80
N GLY A 2 8.42 -66.36 32.92
CA GLY A 2 9.11 -66.60 34.20
C GLY A 2 9.40 -65.35 35.03
N LEU A 3 8.35 -64.63 35.44
CA LEU A 3 8.41 -63.65 36.54
C LEU A 3 8.58 -64.39 37.86
N ARG A 4 9.51 -63.97 38.73
CA ARG A 4 9.25 -63.84 40.18
C ARG A 4 10.33 -63.06 40.95
N SER A 5 9.80 -62.10 41.70
CA SER A 5 10.39 -61.21 42.69
C SER A 5 11.03 -61.94 43.88
N ALA A 6 12.10 -61.38 44.44
CA ALA A 6 12.33 -61.33 45.88
C ALA A 6 13.31 -60.20 46.27
N LEU A 7 12.74 -59.13 46.82
CA LEU A 7 13.41 -58.09 47.60
C LEU A 7 13.80 -58.62 49.00
N GLY A 8 14.95 -58.18 49.53
CA GLY A 8 15.24 -58.19 50.98
C GLY A 8 16.67 -57.71 51.29
N LYS A 9 16.89 -56.40 51.52
CA LYS A 9 17.14 -55.73 52.83
C LYS A 9 18.42 -56.27 53.53
N ALA A 10 19.42 -55.50 53.99
CA ALA A 10 19.47 -54.14 54.54
C ALA A 10 20.96 -53.67 54.62
N ARG A 11 21.30 -52.42 54.24
CA ARG A 11 21.61 -51.25 55.13
C ARG A 11 23.05 -51.34 55.72
N LYS A 12 23.94 -50.34 55.63
CA LYS A 12 23.81 -48.93 56.01
C LYS A 12 25.15 -48.22 55.74
N LYS A 13 25.13 -47.02 55.13
CA LYS A 13 25.84 -45.83 55.65
C LYS A 13 25.38 -44.59 54.86
N ARG A 14 24.78 -43.64 55.60
CA ARG A 14 24.51 -42.24 55.20
C ARG A 14 25.86 -41.58 54.88
N SER A 15 25.97 -40.59 53.99
CA SER A 15 25.39 -39.27 54.21
C SER A 15 25.52 -38.32 53.00
N THR A 16 24.51 -37.45 52.90
CA THR A 16 24.58 -36.01 52.50
C THR A 16 24.94 -35.62 51.07
N ALA A 17 23.91 -35.36 50.25
CA ALA A 17 23.85 -34.17 49.41
C ALA A 17 22.39 -33.77 49.15
N ALA A 18 22.09 -32.49 49.40
CA ALA A 18 20.78 -31.85 49.35
C ALA A 18 20.15 -31.84 47.94
N PRO A 19 18.81 -31.65 47.80
CA PRO A 19 18.17 -31.61 46.49
C PRO A 19 18.70 -30.42 45.68
N LYS A 20 19.08 -30.65 44.42
CA LYS A 20 19.35 -29.59 43.45
C LYS A 20 18.07 -28.74 43.34
N LYS A 21 18.10 -27.53 43.92
CA LYS A 21 17.15 -26.46 43.62
C LYS A 21 17.16 -26.29 42.09
N VAL A 22 16.06 -26.68 41.45
CA VAL A 22 15.70 -26.13 40.15
C VAL A 22 15.60 -24.63 40.38
N ALA A 23 16.57 -23.87 39.86
CA ALA A 23 16.47 -22.44 39.82
C ALA A 23 15.26 -22.13 38.95
N ALA A 24 14.14 -21.80 39.58
CA ALA A 24 13.08 -21.07 38.90
C ALA A 24 13.73 -19.80 38.38
N THR A 25 13.99 -19.75 37.07
CA THR A 25 14.20 -18.48 36.37
C THR A 25 12.98 -17.64 36.65
N LYS A 26 13.07 -16.77 37.66
CA LYS A 26 12.17 -15.63 37.79
C LYS A 26 12.27 -14.90 36.46
N LYS A 27 11.24 -14.98 35.63
CA LYS A 27 10.99 -13.96 34.60
C LYS A 27 10.96 -12.64 35.36
N GLY A 28 12.09 -11.93 35.37
CA GLY A 28 12.18 -10.62 35.98
C GLY A 28 11.12 -9.76 35.33
N ALA A 29 10.25 -9.15 36.14
CA ALA A 29 9.40 -8.08 35.66
C ALA A 29 10.31 -7.06 34.95
N PRO A 30 9.91 -6.53 33.79
CA PRO A 30 10.73 -5.57 33.05
C PRO A 30 11.18 -4.47 34.01
N THR A 31 12.49 -4.22 34.06
CA THR A 31 13.07 -3.24 34.96
C THR A 31 12.45 -1.88 34.64
N ARG A 32 12.12 -1.07 35.65
CA ARG A 32 11.41 0.22 35.49
C ARG A 32 12.03 1.16 34.44
N ALA A 33 13.34 1.08 34.19
CA ALA A 33 14.05 1.82 33.15
C ALA A 33 13.77 1.32 31.72
N GLN A 34 13.52 0.02 31.56
CA GLN A 34 13.14 -0.59 30.28
C GLN A 34 11.68 -0.31 29.94
N SER A 35 10.79 -0.29 30.93
CA SER A 35 9.39 0.11 30.72
C SER A 35 9.28 1.59 30.35
N THR A 36 9.98 2.50 31.04
CA THR A 36 9.95 3.94 30.70
C THR A 36 10.56 4.24 29.34
N ARG A 37 11.64 3.54 28.94
CA ARG A 37 12.23 3.66 27.61
C ARG A 37 11.28 3.14 26.51
N SER A 38 10.59 2.04 26.78
CA SER A 38 9.55 1.52 25.89
C SER A 38 8.37 2.50 25.77
N ASP A 39 7.92 3.10 26.87
CA ASP A 39 6.83 4.07 26.88
C ASP A 39 7.20 5.36 26.12
N ALA A 40 8.44 5.85 26.28
CA ALA A 40 8.95 7.00 25.55
C ALA A 40 9.04 6.72 24.04
N LEU A 41 9.51 5.53 23.66
CA LEU A 41 9.52 5.10 22.26
C LEU A 41 8.11 5.02 21.70
N THR A 42 7.17 4.37 22.38
CA THR A 42 5.76 4.29 21.96
C THR A 42 5.16 5.67 21.72
N ARG A 43 5.38 6.63 22.63
CA ARG A 43 4.92 8.02 22.44
C ARG A 43 5.53 8.68 21.21
N SER A 44 6.83 8.50 20.99
CA SER A 44 7.50 9.07 19.80
C SER A 44 6.98 8.46 18.49
N LEU A 45 6.67 7.16 18.47
CA LEU A 45 6.08 6.47 17.32
C LEU A 45 4.68 6.98 17.03
N VAL A 46 3.86 7.21 18.06
CA VAL A 46 2.53 7.81 17.89
C VAL A 46 2.64 9.20 17.26
N VAL A 47 3.52 10.07 17.79
CA VAL A 47 3.72 11.42 17.23
C VAL A 47 4.20 11.36 15.77
N ALA A 48 5.13 10.47 15.46
CA ALA A 48 5.63 10.29 14.09
C ALA A 48 4.52 9.77 13.14
N ALA A 49 3.68 8.85 13.59
CA ALA A 49 2.56 8.33 12.81
C ALA A 49 1.49 9.41 12.54
N GLU A 50 1.12 10.20 13.55
CA GLU A 50 0.18 11.32 13.40
C GLU A 50 0.73 12.40 12.45
N THR A 51 2.03 12.70 12.57
CA THR A 51 2.71 13.65 11.67
C THR A 51 2.73 13.13 10.24
N ALA A 52 3.12 11.86 10.03
CA ALA A 52 3.11 11.24 8.71
C ALA A 52 1.70 11.19 8.11
N GLY A 53 0.67 10.90 8.91
CA GLY A 53 -0.73 10.95 8.48
C GLY A 53 -1.16 12.35 8.05
N SER A 54 -0.77 13.38 8.80
CA SER A 54 -1.05 14.79 8.48
C SER A 54 -0.36 15.24 7.20
N GLU A 55 0.93 14.95 7.05
CA GLU A 55 1.71 15.26 5.85
C GLU A 55 1.13 14.57 4.61
N ARG A 56 0.67 13.32 4.75
CA ARG A 56 -0.01 12.60 3.66
C ARG A 56 -1.28 13.31 3.21
N LEU A 57 -2.13 13.77 4.14
CA LEU A 57 -3.35 14.49 3.81
C LEU A 57 -3.04 15.82 3.10
N LEU A 58 -2.05 16.57 3.59
CA LEU A 58 -1.60 17.80 2.93
C LEU A 58 -1.07 17.54 1.51
N ALA A 59 -0.31 16.46 1.31
CA ALA A 59 0.18 16.09 -0.01
C ALA A 59 -0.95 15.72 -0.98
N VAL A 60 -1.97 14.99 -0.50
CA VAL A 60 -3.18 14.64 -1.26
C VAL A 60 -3.94 15.90 -1.66
N ASP A 61 -4.18 16.82 -0.73
CA ASP A 61 -4.90 18.08 -1.01
C ASP A 61 -4.15 18.94 -2.03
N GLN A 62 -2.83 19.11 -1.85
CA GLN A 62 -2.01 19.86 -2.79
C GLN A 62 -1.99 19.23 -4.19
N ALA A 63 -1.93 17.89 -4.28
CA ALA A 63 -1.98 17.17 -5.55
C ALA A 63 -3.35 17.34 -6.23
N ALA A 64 -4.44 17.23 -5.47
CA ALA A 64 -5.80 17.43 -5.95
C ALA A 64 -6.02 18.87 -6.45
N ASP A 65 -5.51 19.88 -5.74
CA ASP A 65 -5.59 21.28 -6.14
C ASP A 65 -4.82 21.57 -7.42
N ARG A 66 -3.61 21.02 -7.55
CA ARG A 66 -2.81 21.12 -8.78
C ARG A 66 -3.52 20.46 -9.96
N LEU A 67 -4.10 19.28 -9.76
CA LEU A 67 -4.88 18.57 -10.78
C LEU A 67 -6.10 19.40 -11.18
N ASN A 68 -6.87 19.90 -10.22
CA ASN A 68 -8.02 20.75 -10.48
C ASN A 68 -7.68 22.03 -11.23
N ARG A 69 -6.56 22.68 -10.87
CA ARG A 69 -6.07 23.87 -11.58
C ARG A 69 -5.76 23.55 -13.04
N PHE A 70 -4.99 22.49 -13.29
CA PHE A 70 -4.66 22.03 -14.64
C PHE A 70 -5.92 21.72 -15.47
N LEU A 71 -6.89 21.00 -14.91
CA LEU A 71 -8.14 20.64 -15.61
C LEU A 71 -8.97 21.88 -15.95
N ARG A 72 -9.01 22.88 -15.05
CA ARG A 72 -9.70 24.15 -15.30
C ARG A 72 -9.01 24.96 -16.38
N GLU A 73 -7.69 25.07 -16.31
CA GLU A 73 -6.86 25.82 -17.27
C GLU A 73 -6.96 25.26 -18.69
N HIS A 74 -6.97 23.94 -18.83
CA HIS A 74 -7.04 23.27 -20.14
C HIS A 74 -8.44 22.75 -20.50
N ARG A 75 -9.49 23.23 -19.81
CA ARG A 75 -10.85 22.71 -19.94
C ARG A 75 -11.36 22.68 -21.38
N ALA A 76 -11.13 23.74 -22.15
CA ALA A 76 -11.61 23.82 -23.54
C ALA A 76 -11.02 22.71 -24.42
N ILE A 77 -9.72 22.46 -24.28
CA ILE A 77 -9.01 21.41 -25.03
C ILE A 77 -9.49 20.03 -24.57
N LEU A 78 -9.52 19.81 -23.24
CA LEU A 78 -9.96 18.52 -22.69
C LEU A 78 -11.38 18.18 -23.11
N ILE A 79 -12.30 19.16 -23.14
CA ILE A 79 -13.66 18.99 -23.64
C ILE A 79 -13.69 18.49 -25.09
N SER A 80 -12.81 19.01 -25.95
CA SER A 80 -12.80 18.67 -27.38
C SER A 80 -12.40 17.23 -27.69
N ILE A 81 -11.66 16.60 -26.78
CA ILE A 81 -11.16 15.22 -26.94
C ILE A 81 -11.79 14.23 -25.96
N SER A 82 -12.71 14.69 -25.12
CA SER A 82 -13.40 13.86 -24.13
C SER A 82 -14.50 12.99 -24.76
N PRO A 83 -14.85 11.83 -24.15
CA PRO A 83 -14.24 11.26 -22.95
C PRO A 83 -12.88 10.62 -23.23
N ILE A 84 -11.94 10.79 -22.30
CA ILE A 84 -10.58 10.24 -22.42
C ILE A 84 -10.47 9.00 -21.53
N ILE A 85 -10.14 7.86 -22.12
CA ILE A 85 -9.83 6.64 -21.36
C ILE A 85 -8.36 6.72 -20.97
N LEU A 86 -8.11 6.99 -19.68
CA LEU A 86 -6.76 7.14 -19.13
C LEU A 86 -6.16 5.80 -18.71
N ALA A 87 -7.00 4.81 -18.38
CA ALA A 87 -6.57 3.44 -18.10
C ALA A 87 -7.63 2.42 -18.54
N GLY A 88 -7.17 1.23 -18.91
CA GLY A 88 -8.00 0.18 -19.48
C GLY A 88 -8.17 0.32 -20.99
N THR A 89 -9.27 -0.22 -21.51
CA THR A 89 -9.56 -0.22 -22.96
C THR A 89 -10.94 0.39 -23.23
N LYS A 90 -11.26 0.66 -24.50
CA LYS A 90 -12.60 1.09 -24.91
C LYS A 90 -13.72 0.12 -24.48
N LYS A 91 -13.41 -1.18 -24.41
CA LYS A 91 -14.39 -2.22 -24.03
C LYS A 91 -14.41 -2.48 -22.52
N ASP A 92 -13.32 -2.19 -21.84
CA ASP A 92 -13.16 -2.39 -20.40
C ASP A 92 -12.37 -1.22 -19.78
N PRO A 93 -13.02 -0.05 -19.60
CA PRO A 93 -12.38 1.12 -19.05
C PRO A 93 -12.13 0.98 -17.55
N GLN A 94 -10.95 1.42 -17.10
CA GLN A 94 -10.57 1.44 -15.68
C GLN A 94 -10.56 2.84 -15.08
N LEU A 95 -10.18 3.84 -15.89
CA LEU A 95 -10.20 5.25 -15.52
C LEU A 95 -10.60 6.08 -16.73
N ILE A 96 -11.61 6.93 -16.57
CA ILE A 96 -12.10 7.85 -17.59
C ILE A 96 -12.05 9.27 -17.05
N LEU A 97 -11.57 10.21 -17.86
CA LEU A 97 -11.81 11.64 -17.70
C LEU A 97 -12.98 12.05 -18.61
N GLU A 98 -14.07 12.47 -17.97
CA GLU A 98 -15.32 12.87 -18.62
C GLU A 98 -15.24 14.32 -19.10
N ARG A 99 -16.16 14.68 -20.01
CA ARG A 99 -16.23 16.03 -20.61
C ARG A 99 -16.45 17.16 -19.58
N ASP A 100 -17.10 16.87 -18.47
CA ASP A 100 -17.32 17.84 -17.39
C ASP A 100 -16.09 18.02 -16.48
N GLY A 101 -14.98 17.33 -16.77
CA GLY A 101 -13.76 17.35 -15.98
C GLY A 101 -13.79 16.38 -14.80
N SER A 102 -14.83 15.56 -14.68
CA SER A 102 -14.92 14.54 -13.63
C SER A 102 -14.23 13.25 -14.01
N PHE A 103 -13.81 12.50 -13.00
CA PHE A 103 -13.20 11.19 -13.21
C PHE A 103 -14.17 10.09 -12.83
N ARG A 104 -14.16 9.01 -13.62
CA ARG A 104 -14.81 7.76 -13.26
C ARG A 104 -13.78 6.65 -13.15
N VAL A 105 -13.76 5.98 -12.01
CA VAL A 105 -12.86 4.87 -11.71
C VAL A 105 -13.67 3.58 -11.65
N ARG A 106 -13.08 2.50 -12.16
CA ARG A 106 -13.66 1.17 -12.06
C ARG A 106 -13.58 0.67 -10.63
N SER A 107 -14.73 0.62 -9.99
CA SER A 107 -14.92 0.08 -8.65
C SER A 107 -15.34 -1.38 -8.74
N THR A 108 -14.60 -2.24 -8.04
CA THR A 108 -14.96 -3.65 -7.86
C THR A 108 -15.61 -3.82 -6.50
N SER A 109 -16.82 -3.27 -6.35
CA SER A 109 -17.61 -3.58 -5.15
C SER A 109 -17.83 -5.10 -5.07
N GLY A 110 -17.71 -5.68 -3.88
CA GLY A 110 -17.59 -7.13 -3.62
C GLY A 110 -18.75 -8.03 -4.09
N ARG A 111 -19.68 -7.54 -4.91
CA ARG A 111 -20.78 -8.28 -5.54
C ARG A 111 -20.51 -8.65 -7.01
N GLY A 112 -19.25 -8.66 -7.44
CA GLY A 112 -18.83 -9.18 -8.75
C GLY A 112 -19.24 -8.34 -9.97
N LYS A 113 -19.91 -7.19 -9.76
CA LYS A 113 -20.22 -6.23 -10.82
C LYS A 113 -19.28 -5.03 -10.71
N SER A 114 -18.37 -4.96 -11.67
CA SER A 114 -17.53 -3.80 -11.90
C SER A 114 -18.38 -2.64 -12.42
N ILE A 115 -18.38 -1.51 -11.72
CA ILE A 115 -19.07 -0.29 -12.14
C ILE A 115 -18.09 0.89 -12.19
N LEU A 116 -18.36 1.85 -13.07
CA LEU A 116 -17.61 3.10 -13.13
C LEU A 116 -18.25 4.13 -12.18
N GLU A 117 -17.58 4.38 -11.06
CA GLU A 117 -18.02 5.33 -10.03
C GLU A 117 -17.33 6.67 -10.25
N ARG A 118 -18.09 7.76 -10.09
CA ARG A 118 -17.52 9.10 -10.13
C ARG A 118 -16.74 9.35 -8.85
N VAL A 119 -15.48 9.75 -8.98
CA VAL A 119 -14.58 9.99 -7.84
C VAL A 119 -14.21 11.46 -7.76
N ARG A 120 -13.94 11.94 -6.55
CA ARG A 120 -13.40 13.30 -6.34
C ARG A 120 -11.91 13.32 -6.67
N PRO A 121 -11.34 14.49 -7.05
CA PRO A 121 -9.90 14.60 -7.31
C PRO A 121 -9.01 14.12 -6.16
N ALA A 122 -9.35 14.44 -4.91
CA ALA A 122 -8.61 13.97 -3.73
C ALA A 122 -8.62 12.43 -3.59
N GLU A 123 -9.77 11.81 -3.79
CA GLU A 123 -9.91 10.36 -3.79
C GLU A 123 -9.16 9.73 -4.97
N LEU A 124 -9.19 10.37 -6.14
CA LEU A 124 -8.46 9.90 -7.30
C LEU A 124 -6.95 9.88 -7.06
N VAL A 125 -6.37 10.91 -6.43
CA VAL A 125 -4.92 10.94 -6.14
C VAL A 125 -4.51 10.00 -5.02
N GLU A 126 -5.46 9.53 -4.20
CA GLU A 126 -5.22 8.42 -3.27
C GLU A 126 -5.29 7.05 -3.97
N LEU A 127 -6.13 6.92 -4.99
CA LEU A 127 -6.26 5.69 -5.79
C LEU A 127 -5.17 5.55 -6.86
N TRP A 128 -4.68 6.66 -7.38
CA TRP A 128 -3.71 6.74 -8.47
C TRP A 128 -2.58 7.71 -8.12
N VAL A 129 -1.34 7.30 -8.39
CA VAL A 129 -0.19 8.19 -8.25
C VAL A 129 -0.38 9.38 -9.19
N ILE A 130 -0.26 10.60 -8.65
CA ILE A 130 -0.49 11.84 -9.41
C ILE A 130 0.41 11.97 -10.65
N ALA A 131 1.65 11.46 -10.57
CA ALA A 131 2.57 11.42 -11.70
C ALA A 131 2.02 10.57 -12.87
N ASP A 132 1.52 9.37 -12.56
CA ASP A 132 0.91 8.46 -13.54
C ASP A 132 -0.35 9.08 -14.17
N LEU A 133 -1.14 9.83 -13.40
CA LEU A 133 -2.30 10.55 -13.94
C LEU A 133 -1.88 11.58 -14.99
N TYR A 134 -0.87 12.40 -14.68
CA TYR A 134 -0.35 13.38 -15.63
C TYR A 134 0.28 12.72 -16.86
N GLU A 135 1.02 11.63 -16.69
CA GLU A 135 1.58 10.87 -17.80
C GLU A 135 0.48 10.35 -18.74
N ARG A 136 -0.60 9.80 -18.19
CA ARG A 136 -1.74 9.29 -18.98
C ARG A 136 -2.47 10.41 -19.71
N ILE A 137 -2.65 11.56 -19.05
CA ILE A 137 -3.25 12.74 -19.68
C ILE A 137 -2.34 13.29 -20.79
N GLU A 138 -1.02 13.38 -20.57
CA GLU A 138 -0.05 13.78 -21.59
C GLU A 138 -0.10 12.84 -22.79
N ALA A 139 -0.06 11.53 -22.55
CA ALA A 139 -0.11 10.52 -23.60
C ALA A 139 -1.40 10.63 -24.44
N ALA A 140 -2.55 10.86 -23.79
CA ALA A 140 -3.82 11.06 -24.49
C ALA A 140 -3.82 12.34 -25.33
N LEU A 141 -3.34 13.46 -24.79
CA LEU A 141 -3.24 14.73 -25.52
C LEU A 141 -2.30 14.64 -26.72
N ARG A 142 -1.13 14.00 -26.54
CA ARG A 142 -0.18 13.74 -27.64
C ARG A 142 -0.80 12.86 -28.72
N GLY A 143 -1.46 11.78 -28.31
CA GLY A 143 -2.16 10.89 -29.24
C GLY A 143 -3.23 11.61 -30.05
N ALA A 144 -4.03 12.46 -29.41
CA ALA A 144 -5.03 13.29 -30.09
C ALA A 144 -4.40 14.31 -31.05
N ALA A 145 -3.20 14.81 -30.74
CA ALA A 145 -2.44 15.74 -31.58
C ALA A 145 -1.59 15.06 -32.67
N GLY A 146 -1.58 13.72 -32.75
CA GLY A 146 -0.71 12.98 -33.68
C GLY A 146 0.79 13.08 -33.34
N LEU A 147 1.12 13.45 -32.11
CA LEU A 147 2.49 13.55 -31.63
C LEU A 147 3.00 12.20 -31.13
N ALA A 148 4.30 11.96 -31.31
CA ALA A 148 4.96 10.79 -30.71
C ALA A 148 4.82 10.80 -29.18
N THR A 149 4.66 9.62 -28.59
CA THR A 149 4.66 9.46 -27.14
C THR A 149 6.00 9.91 -26.57
N ARG A 150 5.97 10.60 -25.43
CA ARG A 150 7.21 10.93 -24.72
C ARG A 150 7.75 9.64 -24.10
N PRO A 151 9.04 9.30 -24.27
CA PRO A 151 9.63 8.26 -23.44
C PRO A 151 9.60 8.71 -21.98
N THR A 152 8.85 8.00 -21.14
CA THR A 152 8.79 8.23 -19.71
C THR A 152 9.94 7.50 -19.00
N GLY A 153 10.50 8.12 -17.96
CA GLY A 153 11.65 7.62 -17.19
C GLY A 153 11.42 6.29 -16.46
N ALA A 154 10.22 5.69 -16.57
CA ALA A 154 9.88 4.38 -15.99
C ALA A 154 10.57 3.19 -16.68
N VAL A 155 11.28 3.37 -17.79
CA VAL A 155 12.17 2.33 -18.35
C VAL A 155 13.41 2.09 -17.46
N VAL A 156 13.71 2.98 -16.50
CA VAL A 156 14.90 2.86 -15.62
C VAL A 156 14.60 2.17 -14.27
N ALA A 157 13.34 1.89 -13.93
CA ALA A 157 13.01 1.10 -12.74
C ALA A 157 12.11 -0.09 -13.14
N GLY A 158 12.75 -1.22 -13.41
CA GLY A 158 12.10 -2.46 -13.82
C GLY A 158 11.06 -3.00 -12.82
N ILE A 159 9.81 -2.60 -13.00
CA ILE A 159 8.63 -3.29 -12.48
C ILE A 159 7.64 -3.40 -13.65
N GLY A 160 7.46 -4.63 -14.13
CA GLY A 160 6.90 -4.92 -15.45
C GLY A 160 5.41 -4.62 -15.61
N VAL A 161 5.06 -4.20 -16.83
CA VAL A 161 3.84 -4.67 -17.49
C VAL A 161 4.27 -5.32 -18.79
N ALA A 162 4.31 -6.65 -18.77
CA ALA A 162 4.49 -7.46 -19.97
C ALA A 162 3.19 -7.47 -20.77
N GLY A 163 3.35 -7.29 -22.09
CA GLY A 163 2.41 -7.73 -23.11
C GLY A 163 1.62 -6.59 -23.78
N ASP A 164 1.55 -6.49 -25.09
CA ASP A 164 2.25 -7.15 -26.19
C ASP A 164 1.99 -6.31 -27.44
N ARG A 165 2.88 -6.42 -28.41
CA ARG A 165 2.96 -5.65 -29.65
C ARG A 165 1.71 -5.86 -30.51
N GLY A 166 1.16 -4.76 -30.99
CA GLY A 166 0.14 -4.73 -32.04
C GLY A 166 0.43 -3.69 -33.11
N ALA A 167 1.70 -3.46 -33.45
CA ALA A 167 2.05 -2.74 -34.68
C ALA A 167 1.95 -3.73 -35.85
N LYS A 168 0.89 -3.59 -36.65
CA LYS A 168 0.80 -4.24 -37.96
C LYS A 168 1.73 -3.50 -38.93
N VAL A 169 2.59 -4.27 -39.60
CA VAL A 169 3.12 -3.94 -40.93
C VAL A 169 2.16 -4.52 -41.96
#